data_AF-A0AAN2DE57-F1
#
_entry.id   AF-A0AAN2DE57-F1
#
_cell.length_a   1.000
_cell.length_b   1.000
_cell.length_c   1.000
_cell.angle_alpha   90.00
_cell.angle_beta   90.00
_cell.angle_gamma   90.00
#
_symmetry.space_group_name_H-M   'P 1'
#
loop_
_entity.id
_entity.type
_entity.pdbx_description
1 polymer ?
#
loop_
_entity_poly.entity_id
_entity_poly.type
_entity_poly.pdbx_seq_one_letter_code
_entity_poly.pdbx_strand_id
1 'polypeptide(L)'
;MLIFEIIIVSAALLAVSLLAAQQIVAQIREYRFYRENGGDFSVDSGVDYLRLDKSLYYNSLRLTNWQRFYLFRPACIIMLIAFLGMMIVALF
;
A
#
# COMPACT_ATOMS: atom_id res chain seq x y z
N MET A 1 -32.97 -1.20 0.06
CA MET A 1 -31.92 -1.38 -0.98
C MET A 1 -30.94 -0.21 -0.95
N LEU A 2 -31.41 1.02 -1.19
CA LEU A 2 -30.58 2.23 -1.26
C LEU A 2 -29.70 2.52 -0.02
N ILE A 3 -30.23 2.31 1.20
CA ILE A 3 -29.44 2.52 2.44
C ILE A 3 -28.27 1.52 2.54
N PHE A 4 -28.51 0.24 2.21
CA PHE A 4 -27.47 -0.79 2.24
C PHE A 4 -26.39 -0.52 1.20
N GLU A 5 -26.78 -0.06 0.03
CA GLU A 5 -25.86 0.29 -1.06
C GLU A 5 -24.93 1.45 -0.66
N ILE A 6 -25.46 2.51 -0.07
CA ILE A 6 -24.67 3.64 0.45
C ILE A 6 -23.68 3.16 1.53
N ILE A 7 -24.12 2.28 2.45
CA ILE A 7 -23.26 1.74 3.51
C ILE A 7 -22.10 0.94 2.90
N ILE A 8 -22.38 0.05 1.94
CA ILE A 8 -21.38 -0.81 1.29
C ILE A 8 -20.37 0.04 0.51
N VAL A 9 -20.87 0.99 -0.29
CA VAL A 9 -20.03 1.91 -1.06
C VAL A 9 -19.13 2.73 -0.14
N SER A 10 -19.70 3.31 0.93
CA SER A 10 -18.93 4.12 1.89
C SER A 10 -17.87 3.28 2.61
N ALA A 11 -18.22 2.06 3.03
CA ALA A 11 -17.27 1.15 3.68
C ALA A 11 -16.12 0.76 2.74
N ALA A 12 -16.42 0.48 1.47
CA ALA A 12 -15.42 0.15 0.47
C ALA A 12 -14.49 1.34 0.18
N LEU A 13 -15.04 2.55 -0.01
CA LEU A 13 -14.25 3.77 -0.21
C LEU A 13 -13.31 4.04 0.98
N LEU A 14 -13.82 3.89 2.19
CA LEU A 14 -13.06 4.11 3.42
C LEU A 14 -11.95 3.07 3.56
N ALA A 15 -12.24 1.80 3.27
CA ALA A 15 -11.24 0.72 3.29
C ALA A 15 -10.10 0.97 2.29
N VAL A 16 -10.42 1.31 1.04
CA VAL A 16 -9.42 1.61 0.00
C VAL A 16 -8.60 2.84 0.36
N SER A 17 -9.25 3.89 0.89
CA SER A 17 -8.56 5.12 1.33
C SER A 17 -7.57 4.83 2.48
N LEU A 18 -7.98 4.03 3.46
CA LEU A 18 -7.11 3.63 4.57
C LEU A 18 -5.93 2.76 4.09
N LEU A 19 -6.18 1.84 3.16
CA LEU A 19 -5.12 1.03 2.55
C LEU A 19 -4.10 1.89 1.79
N ALA A 20 -4.56 2.86 0.99
CA ALA A 20 -3.69 3.78 0.28
C ALA A 20 -2.84 4.62 1.26
N ALA A 21 -3.48 5.19 2.30
CA ALA A 21 -2.79 5.95 3.32
C ALA A 21 -1.73 5.11 4.06
N GLN A 22 -2.06 3.86 4.40
CA GLN A 22 -1.13 2.94 5.04
C GLN A 22 0.09 2.66 4.16
N GLN A 23 -0.09 2.41 2.86
CA GLN A 23 1.03 2.18 1.93
C GLN A 23 1.93 3.41 1.80
N ILE A 24 1.35 4.62 1.77
CA ILE A 24 2.10 5.88 1.73
C ILE A 24 2.91 6.08 3.02
N VAL A 25 2.30 5.87 4.19
CA VAL A 25 2.99 6.00 5.48
C VAL A 25 4.13 4.98 5.60
N ALA A 26 3.91 3.75 5.13
CA ALA A 26 4.97 2.73 5.08
C ALA A 26 6.12 3.17 4.17
N GLN A 27 5.84 3.71 2.98
CA GLN A 27 6.86 4.25 2.07
C GLN A 27 7.68 5.37 2.73
N ILE A 28 7.02 6.29 3.45
CA ILE A 28 7.71 7.41 4.11
C ILE A 28 8.61 6.92 5.23
N ARG A 29 8.14 5.95 6.03
CA ARG A 29 8.93 5.35 7.12
C ARG A 29 10.12 4.57 6.58
N GLU A 30 9.90 3.78 5.54
CA GLU A 30 10.96 2.99 4.88
C GLU A 30 11.99 3.90 4.20
N TYR A 31 11.55 5.00 3.58
CA TYR A 31 12.44 6.04 3.05
C TYR A 31 13.32 6.64 4.14
N ARG A 32 12.73 6.98 5.29
CA ARG A 32 13.47 7.54 6.42
C ARG A 32 14.52 6.55 6.95
N PHE A 33 14.13 5.29 7.11
CA PHE A 33 15.03 4.21 7.53
C PHE A 33 16.23 4.08 6.60
N TYR A 34 16.00 3.98 5.28
CA TYR A 34 17.09 3.86 4.33
C TYR A 34 17.95 5.13 4.28
N ARG A 35 17.36 6.31 4.43
CA ARG A 35 18.12 7.56 4.48
C ARG A 35 19.01 7.64 5.73
N GLU A 36 18.54 7.18 6.89
CA GLU A 36 19.30 7.14 8.14
C GLU A 36 20.41 6.08 8.12
N ASN A 37 20.22 4.98 7.39
CA ASN A 37 21.22 3.93 7.17
C ASN A 37 22.13 4.19 5.95
N GLY A 38 22.30 5.44 5.52
CA GLY A 38 23.21 5.79 4.43
C GLY A 38 22.82 5.24 3.05
N GLY A 39 21.56 4.87 2.86
CA GLY A 39 21.06 4.23 1.63
C GLY A 39 21.31 2.73 1.56
N ASP A 40 21.62 2.07 2.68
CA ASP A 40 21.88 0.63 2.70
C ASP A 40 20.59 -0.21 2.61
N PHE A 41 20.33 -0.78 1.43
CA PHE A 41 19.21 -1.68 1.16
C PHE A 41 19.49 -3.15 1.55
N SER A 42 20.69 -3.48 2.05
CA SER A 42 20.98 -4.83 2.55
C SER A 42 20.24 -5.13 3.86
N VAL A 43 19.92 -4.08 4.63
CA VAL A 43 19.17 -4.18 5.88
C VAL A 43 17.67 -4.06 5.61
N ASP A 44 16.87 -4.97 6.16
CA ASP A 44 15.42 -4.90 6.07
C ASP A 44 14.88 -3.83 7.03
N SER A 45 14.00 -2.96 6.52
CA SER A 45 13.41 -1.87 7.29
C SER A 45 12.39 -2.35 8.32
N GLY A 46 11.83 -3.56 8.12
CA GLY A 46 10.81 -4.13 9.01
C GLY A 46 9.51 -3.32 9.07
N VAL A 47 9.34 -2.32 8.20
CA VAL A 47 8.23 -1.36 8.21
C VAL A 47 6.89 -1.99 7.75
N ASP A 48 6.95 -3.17 7.13
CA ASP A 48 5.77 -3.97 6.77
C ASP A 48 5.23 -4.74 7.99
N TYR A 49 4.68 -3.99 8.95
CA TYR A 49 4.07 -4.56 10.17
C TYR A 49 2.72 -5.24 9.89
N LEU A 50 2.00 -4.81 8.86
CA LEU A 50 0.79 -5.49 8.38
C LEU A 50 1.18 -6.70 7.55
N ARG A 51 1.53 -7.78 8.25
CA ARG A 51 1.56 -9.15 7.72
C ARG A 51 0.14 -9.64 7.39
N LEU A 52 -0.67 -8.82 6.72
CA LEU A 52 -1.93 -9.25 6.09
C LEU A 52 -1.66 -10.40 5.11
N ASP A 53 -0.41 -10.48 4.64
CA ASP A 53 0.12 -11.57 3.86
C ASP A 53 1.17 -12.39 4.61
N LYS A 54 0.69 -13.41 5.29
CA LYS A 54 1.48 -14.64 5.39
C LYS A 54 1.32 -15.49 4.12
N SER A 55 0.43 -15.14 3.18
CA SER A 55 0.22 -15.88 1.92
C SER A 55 0.79 -15.17 0.67
N LEU A 56 0.70 -13.84 0.51
CA LEU A 56 1.61 -13.08 -0.37
C LEU A 56 2.90 -12.78 0.39
N TYR A 57 3.60 -13.85 0.79
CA TYR A 57 5.01 -13.68 1.13
C TYR A 57 5.67 -13.00 -0.08
N TYR A 58 6.03 -11.72 0.03
CA TYR A 58 6.89 -11.02 -0.93
C TYR A 58 8.22 -11.77 -1.17
N ASN A 59 8.56 -12.66 -0.24
CA ASN A 59 9.65 -13.61 -0.32
C ASN A 59 9.46 -14.68 -1.41
N SER A 60 8.23 -14.94 -1.89
CA SER A 60 7.97 -15.82 -3.05
C SER A 60 8.38 -15.16 -4.37
N LEU A 61 8.26 -13.83 -4.45
CA LEU A 61 8.72 -13.03 -5.59
C LEU A 61 10.24 -12.76 -5.54
N ARG A 62 10.92 -13.15 -4.44
CA ARG A 62 12.38 -12.93 -4.21
C ARG A 62 12.82 -11.49 -4.53
N LEU A 63 11.95 -10.51 -4.30
CA LEU A 63 12.26 -9.11 -4.59
C LEU A 63 13.29 -8.61 -3.58
N THR A 64 14.29 -7.89 -4.06
CA THR A 64 15.23 -7.19 -3.18
C THR A 64 14.51 -6.03 -2.48
N ASN A 65 15.01 -5.61 -1.31
CA ASN A 65 14.46 -4.46 -0.58
C ASN A 65 14.39 -3.19 -1.44
N TRP A 66 15.36 -3.01 -2.33
CA TRP A 66 15.38 -1.93 -3.31
C TRP A 66 14.22 -2.04 -4.32
N GLN A 67 13.97 -3.23 -4.88
CA GLN A 67 12.85 -3.46 -5.81
C GLN A 67 11.50 -3.25 -5.12
N ARG A 68 11.36 -3.72 -3.87
CA ARG A 68 10.16 -3.49 -3.07
C ARG A 68 9.90 -1.99 -2.89
N PHE A 69 10.94 -1.24 -2.53
CA PHE A 69 10.84 0.18 -2.21
C PHE A 69 10.62 1.08 -3.44
N TYR A 70 11.32 0.84 -4.55
CA TYR A 70 11.27 1.72 -5.72
C TYR A 70 10.26 1.31 -6.79
N LEU A 71 9.93 0.02 -6.91
CA LEU A 71 9.04 -0.47 -7.95
C LEU A 71 7.70 -0.89 -7.37
N PHE A 72 7.73 -1.82 -6.42
CA PHE A 72 6.52 -2.49 -5.98
C PHE A 72 5.59 -1.56 -5.18
N ARG A 73 6.09 -0.93 -4.11
CA ARG A 73 5.24 -0.08 -3.26
C ARG A 73 4.69 1.14 -4.00
N PRO A 74 5.49 1.87 -4.82
CA PRO A 74 4.97 2.95 -5.65
C PRO A 74 3.90 2.47 -6.64
N ALA A 75 4.09 1.31 -7.29
CA ALA A 75 3.09 0.74 -8.18
C ALA A 75 1.78 0.41 -7.44
N CYS A 76 1.86 -0.16 -6.24
CA CYS A 76 0.68 -0.42 -5.41
C CYS A 76 -0.05 0.87 -5.01
N ILE A 77 0.69 1.91 -4.60
CA ILE A 77 0.10 3.21 -4.27
C ILE A 77 -0.63 3.79 -5.48
N ILE A 78 0.00 3.77 -6.66
CA ILE A 78 -0.63 4.25 -7.91
C ILE A 78 -1.89 3.44 -8.23
N MET A 79 -1.83 2.11 -8.12
CA MET A 79 -2.96 1.24 -8.39
C MET A 79 -4.13 1.50 -7.43
N LEU A 80 -3.85 1.71 -6.13
CA LEU A 80 -4.87 2.05 -5.13
C LEU A 80 -5.49 3.42 -5.39
N ILE A 81 -4.70 4.43 -5.78
CA ILE A 81 -5.20 5.75 -6.14
C ILE A 81 -6.06 5.68 -7.41
N ALA A 82 -5.61 4.96 -8.43
CA ALA A 82 -6.38 4.77 -9.66
C ALA A 82 -7.70 4.03 -9.38
N PHE A 83 -7.66 2.99 -8.55
CA PHE A 83 -8.85 2.27 -8.13
C PHE A 83 -9.82 3.15 -7.35
N LEU A 84 -9.33 3.94 -6.39
CA LEU A 84 -10.14 4.92 -5.66
C LEU A 84 -10.77 5.95 -6.61
N GLY A 85 -10.02 6.44 -7.59
CA GLY A 85 -10.52 7.34 -8.63
C GLY A 85 -11.66 6.72 -9.44
N MET A 86 -11.49 5.47 -9.89
CA MET A 86 -12.55 4.73 -10.59
C MET A 86 -13.78 4.53 -9.72
N MET A 87 -13.60 4.21 -8.43
CA MET A 87 -14.72 4.09 -7.49
C MET A 87 -15.50 5.39 -7.36
N ILE A 88 -14.80 6.53 -7.25
CA ILE A 88 -15.44 7.85 -7.16
C ILE A 88 -16.18 8.19 -8.47
N VAL A 89 -15.56 7.95 -9.62
CA VAL A 89 -16.18 8.17 -10.94
C VAL A 89 -17.43 7.33 -11.11
N ALA A 90 -17.44 6.09 -10.62
CA ALA A 90 -18.60 5.20 -10.69
C ALA A 90 -19.81 5.63 -9.83
N LEU A 91 -19.66 6.65 -8.97
CA LEU A 91 -20.75 7.20 -8.16
C LEU A 91 -21.54 8.32 -8.86
N PHE A 92 -21.00 8.83 -9.97
CA PHE A 92 -21.60 9.90 -10.78
C PHE A 92 -22.20 9.32 -12.07
#